data_AF-A0AAN7QFX7-F1
#
_entry.id   AF-A0AAN7QFX7-F1
#
_cell.length_a   1.000
_cell.length_b   1.000
_cell.length_c   1.000
_cell.angle_alpha   90.00
_cell.angle_beta   90.00
_cell.angle_gamma   90.00
#
_symmetry.space_group_name_H-M   'P 1'
#
loop_
_entity.id
_entity.type
_entity.pdbx_description
1 polymer ?
#
loop_
_entity_poly.entity_id
_entity_poly.type
_entity_poly.pdbx_seq_one_letter_code
_entity_poly.pdbx_strand_id
1 'polypeptide(L)' 'MEAYPGNHRAFCIRAYYRNGDSIVSVQRLYRAEFNVRNARKDDTIRKWIRMFENTGSSYISCSICNAKFKNKTKL' A
#
# COMPACT_ATOMS: atom_id res chain seq x y z
N MET A 1 13.81 -8.60 4.77
CA MET A 1 12.94 -9.37 3.85
C MET A 1 11.60 -8.65 3.81
N GLU A 2 11.32 -7.95 2.70
CA GLU A 2 10.11 -7.12 2.52
C GLU A 2 8.86 -8.00 2.65
N ALA A 3 8.17 -7.93 3.79
CA ALA A 3 7.02 -8.79 4.07
C ALA A 3 5.78 -8.50 3.19
N TYR A 4 5.83 -7.43 2.37
CA TYR A 4 4.71 -7.02 1.53
C TYR A 4 5.24 -6.46 0.20
N PRO A 5 5.08 -7.17 -0.94
CA PRO A 5 5.48 -6.61 -2.21
C PRO A 5 4.62 -5.35 -2.48
N GLY A 6 5.26 -4.26 -2.89
CA GLY A 6 4.63 -2.93 -3.01
C GLY A 6 3.40 -2.92 -3.94
N ASN A 7 3.31 -3.89 -4.85
CA ASN A 7 2.16 -4.12 -5.74
C ASN A 7 0.85 -4.40 -4.98
N HIS A 8 0.86 -5.24 -3.94
CA HIS A 8 -0.34 -5.58 -3.17
C HIS A 8 -0.89 -4.35 -2.45
N ARG A 9 0.04 -3.53 -1.92
CA ARG A 9 -0.30 -2.32 -1.20
C ARG A 9 -0.82 -1.23 -2.15
N ALA A 10 -0.14 -0.99 -3.26
CA ALA A 10 -0.56 -0.05 -4.29
C ALA A 10 -1.94 -0.43 -4.84
N PHE A 11 -2.21 -1.72 -5.04
CA PHE A 11 -3.52 -2.22 -5.44
C PHE A 11 -4.60 -1.83 -4.41
N CYS A 12 -4.38 -2.11 -3.12
CA CYS A 12 -5.36 -1.80 -2.08
C CYS A 12 -5.67 -0.30 -1.99
N ILE A 13 -4.65 0.56 -2.05
CA ILE A 13 -4.82 2.02 -2.00
C ILE A 13 -5.64 2.50 -3.21
N ARG A 14 -5.28 2.04 -4.41
CA ARG A 14 -6.01 2.40 -5.65
C ARG A 14 -7.45 1.91 -5.62
N ALA A 15 -7.68 0.68 -5.18
CA ALA A 15 -9.01 0.10 -5.07
C ALA A 15 -9.87 0.85 -4.03
N TYR A 16 -9.28 1.34 -2.95
CA TYR A 16 -9.98 2.09 -1.91
C TYR A 16 -10.59 3.37 -2.47
N TYR A 17 -9.75 4.25 -3.04
CA TYR A 17 -10.22 5.53 -3.57
C TYR A 17 -11.14 5.38 -4.79
N ARG A 18 -10.97 4.34 -5.61
CA ARG A 18 -11.88 4.09 -6.76
C ARG A 18 -13.26 3.57 -6.38
N ASN A 19 -13.43 3.05 -5.17
CA ASN A 19 -14.66 2.41 -4.72
C ASN A 19 -15.29 3.13 -3.52
N GLY A 20 -15.12 4.45 -3.45
CA GLY A 20 -15.73 5.29 -2.42
C GLY A 20 -15.29 4.91 -1.01
N ASP A 21 -13.99 4.70 -0.81
CA ASP A 21 -13.39 4.47 0.50
C ASP A 21 -13.90 3.21 1.23
N SER A 22 -14.36 2.21 0.47
CA SER A 22 -14.89 0.96 1.01
C SER A 22 -13.82 -0.13 1.16
N ILE A 23 -13.45 -0.45 2.40
CA ILE A 23 -12.53 -1.56 2.70
C ILE A 23 -13.09 -2.92 2.25
N VAL A 24 -14.41 -3.12 2.38
CA VAL A 24 -15.06 -4.36 1.96
C VAL A 24 -14.90 -4.57 0.45
N SER A 25 -15.10 -3.52 -0.35
CA SER A 25 -14.86 -3.56 -1.80
C SER A 25 -13.39 -3.86 -2.10
N VAL A 26 -12.45 -3.23 -1.41
CA VAL A 26 -11.00 -3.51 -1.55
C VAL A 26 -10.70 -4.98 -1.30
N GLN A 27 -11.22 -5.56 -0.21
CA GLN A 27 -10.98 -6.96 0.11
C GLN A 27 -11.60 -7.91 -0.92
N ARG A 28 -12.79 -7.61 -1.45
CA ARG A 28 -13.42 -8.41 -2.52
C ARG A 28 -12.56 -8.39 -3.78
N LEU A 29 -12.18 -7.20 -4.23
CA LEU A 29 -11.32 -7.01 -5.41
C LEU A 29 -9.95 -7.65 -5.22
N TYR A 30 -9.38 -7.57 -4.01
CA TYR A 30 -8.10 -8.17 -3.70
C TYR A 30 -8.11 -9.70 -3.82
N ARG A 31 -9.18 -10.36 -3.36
CA ARG A 31 -9.32 -11.82 -3.52
C ARG A 31 -9.41 -12.21 -4.99
N ALA A 32 -10.17 -11.45 -5.78
CA ALA A 32 -10.33 -11.68 -7.20
C ALA A 32 -9.01 -11.48 -7.97
N GLU A 33 -8.30 -10.38 -7.71
CA GLU A 33 -7.05 -10.04 -8.40
C GLU A 33 -5.92 -11.04 -8.11
N PHE A 34 -5.71 -11.37 -6.84
CA PHE A 34 -4.57 -12.18 -6.42
C PHE A 34 -4.90 -13.67 -6.28
N ASN A 35 -6.13 -14.07 -6.61
CA ASN A 35 -6.64 -15.43 -6.45
C ASN A 35 -6.35 -16.04 -5.06
N VAL A 36 -6.61 -15.26 -4.01
CA VAL A 36 -6.36 -15.66 -2.62
C VAL A 36 -7.66 -15.84 -1.85
N ARG A 37 -7.73 -16.88 -1.02
CA ARG A 37 -8.87 -17.13 -0.13
C ARG A 37 -9.04 -16.00 0.89
N ASN A 38 -7.93 -15.53 1.45
CA ASN A 38 -7.93 -14.54 2.52
C ASN A 38 -7.43 -13.19 1.99
N ALA A 39 -8.32 -12.18 2.06
CA ALA A 39 -7.91 -10.81 1.86
C ALA A 39 -7.05 -10.30 3.01
N ARG A 40 -6.40 -9.15 2.80
CA ARG A 40 -5.72 -8.45 3.89
C ARG A 40 -6.73 -8.00 4.94
N LYS A 41 -6.29 -8.09 6.20
CA LYS A 41 -7.05 -7.60 7.36
C LYS A 41 -7.33 -6.12 7.18
N ASP A 42 -8.50 -5.71 7.64
CA ASP A 42 -8.96 -4.33 7.54
C ASP A 42 -7.93 -3.34 8.11
N ASP A 43 -7.43 -3.59 9.31
CA ASP A 43 -6.42 -2.73 9.96
C ASP A 43 -5.12 -2.60 9.16
N THR A 44 -4.75 -3.65 8.41
CA THR A 44 -3.58 -3.60 7.52
C THR A 44 -3.83 -2.66 6.34
N ILE A 45 -5.02 -2.74 5.73
CA ILE A 45 -5.42 -1.88 4.62
C ILE A 45 -5.50 -0.43 5.10
N ARG A 46 -6.16 -0.16 6.24
CA ARG A 46 -6.20 1.18 6.85
C ARG A 46 -4.82 1.73 7.15
N LYS A 47 -3.90 0.94 7.70
CA LYS A 47 -2.52 1.35 7.96
C LYS A 47 -1.82 1.78 6.66
N TRP A 48 -2.04 1.06 5.57
CA TRP A 48 -1.44 1.38 4.28
C TRP A 48 -1.98 2.67 3.67
N ILE A 49 -3.29 2.91 3.78
CA ILE A 49 -3.96 4.13 3.35
C ILE A 49 -3.41 5.32 4.15
N ARG A 50 -3.43 5.25 5.49
CA ARG A 50 -2.90 6.32 6.35
C ARG A 50 -1.44 6.65 6.05
N MET A 51 -0.60 5.63 5.87
CA MET A 51 0.80 5.88 5.53
C MET A 51 0.94 6.48 4.12
N PHE A 52 0.07 6.12 3.16
CA PHE A 52 0.05 6.76 1.85
C PHE A 52 -0.40 8.21 1.92
N GLU A 53 -1.48 8.52 2.65
CA GLU A 53 -1.97 9.89 2.87
C GLU A 53 -0.89 10.78 3.52
N ASN A 54 -0.12 10.22 4.46
CA ASN A 54 0.94 10.95 5.15
C ASN A 54 2.22 11.15 4.32
N THR A 55 2.53 10.26 3.37
CA THR A 55 3.85 10.23 2.70
C THR A 55 3.80 10.36 1.19
N GLY A 56 2.62 10.25 0.57
CA GLY A 56 2.45 10.09 -0.87
C GLY A 56 3.01 8.78 -1.43
N SER A 57 3.50 7.88 -0.58
CA SER A 57 4.22 6.66 -1.02
C SER A 57 3.52 5.38 -0.58
N SER A 58 3.38 4.46 -1.53
CA SER A 58 2.92 3.09 -1.26
C SER A 58 4.05 2.17 -0.78
N TYR A 59 5.30 2.64 -0.79
CA TYR A 59 6.44 1.88 -0.27
C TYR A 59 6.67 2.21 1.19
N ILE A 60 7.04 1.20 1.98
CA ILE A 60 7.67 1.46 3.27
C ILE A 60 9.06 1.98 2.93
N SER A 61 9.24 3.30 2.91
CA SER A 61 10.59 3.82 2.88
C SER A 61 11.25 3.38 4.18
N CYS A 62 12.18 2.43 4.13
CA CYS A 62 13.14 2.28 5.21
C CYS A 62 13.75 3.67 5.45
N SER A 63 13.66 4.21 6.65
CA SER A 63 14.19 5.55 6.99
C SER A 63 15.69 5.65 6.64
N ILE A 64 16.41 4.53 6.71
CA ILE A 64 17.81 4.40 6.29
C ILE A 64 17.97 4.53 4.76
N CYS A 65 17.04 3.98 3.97
CA CYS A 65 17.09 4.03 2.50
C CYS A 65 16.58 5.36 1.94
N ASN A 66 15.61 6.00 2.60
CA ASN A 66 15.06 7.28 2.17
C ASN A 66 16.09 8.42 2.25
N ALA A 67 17.03 8.35 3.20
CA ALA A 67 18.19 9.24 3.27
C ALA A 67 19.12 9.11 2.05
N LYS A 68 19.29 7.90 1.49
CA LYS A 68 20.12 7.69 0.29
C LYS A 68 19.49 8.25 -0.98
N PHE A 69 18.17 8.24 -1.10
CA PHE A 69 17.49 8.76 -2.30
C PHE A 69 17.54 10.29 -2.39
N LYS A 70 17.36 10.98 -1.26
CA LYS A 70 17.47 12.46 -1.19
C LYS A 70 18.88 12.99 -1.49
N ASN A 71 19.92 12.20 -1.19
CA ASN A 71 21.31 12.60 -1.46
C ASN A 71 21.76 12.34 -2.90
N LYS A 72 21.00 11.60 -3.70
CA LYS A 72 21.33 11.30 -5.12
C LYS A 72 20.70 12.27 -6.12
N THR A 73 19.82 13.15 -5.66
CA THR A 73 19.05 14.11 -6.48
C THR A 73 19.45 15.57 -6.26
N LYS A 74 20.51 15.83 -5.48
CA LYS A 74 21.20 17.13 -5.49
C LYS A 74 22.23 17.11 -6.61
N LEU A 75 21.80 17.51 -7.81
CA LEU A 75 22.67 18.08 -8.83
C LEU A 75 23.04 19.51 -8.44
#